data_AF-A0A8H7J7Y4-F1
#
_entry.id   AF-A0A8H7J7Y4-F1
#
_cell.length_a   1.000
_cell.length_b   1.000
_cell.length_c   1.000
_cell.angle_alpha   90.00
_cell.angle_beta   90.00
_cell.angle_gamma   90.00
#
_symmetry.space_group_name_H-M   'P 1'
#
loop_
_entity.id
_entity.type
_entity.pdbx_description
1 polymer ?
#
loop_
_entity_poly.entity_id
_entity_poly.type
_entity_poly.pdbx_seq_one_letter_code
_entity_poly.pdbx_strand_id
1 'polypeptide(L)'
;MVKFYSSQETYAYSFPAVTLAYFLRYPNPYATHVLSTDTIARSYDPATQRLTTIRLHLKRSKLPGAVLRLLPKSLLGASATGDTQTYILEKSVVDVKEGWMDTESRNLEWTGVLSVVERQYFKRPDVPDEAKVFKGIEGAARRHGFLSFNKDGKGVKVEDNGETTQVISSVTLHSHIGEAWKRKREAANEAASTTSDDEPPKMGFLRSWGTAALQRNIEKIGLTRAQRSQPNAREGMKVVLERMREGGLVGVLEGMRQDREAILAGRSLLAPLAKPPSDDE
;
A
#
# COMPACT_ATOMS: atom_id res chain seq x y z
N MET A 1 -9.78 -2.05 19.64
CA MET A 1 -8.71 -3.07 19.84
C MET A 1 -7.76 -3.00 18.64
N VAL A 2 -6.45 -3.14 18.86
CA VAL A 2 -5.41 -2.99 17.82
C VAL A 2 -4.81 -4.35 17.47
N LYS A 3 -4.70 -4.67 16.18
CA LYS A 3 -3.93 -5.81 15.68
C LYS A 3 -2.73 -5.31 14.89
N PHE A 4 -1.61 -6.03 15.00
CA PHE A 4 -0.34 -5.65 14.40
C PHE A 4 0.25 -6.83 13.60
N TYR A 5 0.76 -6.54 12.42
CA TYR A 5 1.56 -7.45 11.60
C TYR A 5 2.85 -6.72 11.21
N SER A 6 3.98 -7.41 11.17
CA SER A 6 5.25 -6.86 10.70
C SER A 6 6.00 -7.90 9.88
N SER A 7 6.71 -7.44 8.85
CA SER A 7 7.59 -8.24 8.01
C SER A 7 8.82 -7.44 7.61
N GLN A 8 9.95 -8.12 7.49
CA GLN A 8 11.20 -7.55 7.03
C GLN A 8 11.64 -8.23 5.74
N GLU A 9 12.15 -7.45 4.81
CA GLU A 9 12.66 -7.91 3.52
C GLU A 9 13.90 -7.12 3.11
N THR A 10 14.76 -7.71 2.29
CA THR A 10 15.91 -7.06 1.68
C THR A 10 15.84 -7.22 0.16
N TYR A 11 15.81 -6.10 -0.57
CA TYR A 11 15.93 -6.09 -2.01
C TYR A 11 17.41 -6.03 -2.40
N ALA A 12 17.84 -6.87 -3.34
CA ALA A 12 19.17 -6.82 -3.96
C ALA A 12 19.25 -5.72 -5.04
N TYR A 13 18.89 -4.51 -4.63
CA TYR A 13 18.86 -3.30 -5.45
C TYR A 13 19.25 -2.09 -4.60
N SER A 14 19.87 -1.09 -5.24
CA SER A 14 20.25 0.17 -4.59
C SER A 14 19.02 0.93 -4.07
N PHE A 15 19.22 1.72 -3.03
CA PHE A 15 18.14 2.52 -2.43
C PHE A 15 17.42 3.43 -3.44
N PRO A 16 18.12 4.13 -4.37
CA PRO A 16 17.47 4.89 -5.43
C PRO A 16 16.59 4.02 -6.35
N ALA A 17 17.04 2.82 -6.71
CA ALA A 17 16.28 1.90 -7.57
C ALA A 17 15.00 1.42 -6.89
N VAL A 18 15.10 1.00 -5.62
CA VAL A 18 13.92 0.60 -4.84
C VAL A 18 12.96 1.77 -4.63
N THR A 19 13.49 2.97 -4.38
CA THR A 19 12.67 4.19 -4.23
C THR A 19 11.93 4.55 -5.52
N LEU A 20 12.60 4.49 -6.68
CA LEU A 20 11.93 4.74 -7.96
C LEU A 20 10.90 3.66 -8.29
N ALA A 21 11.26 2.38 -8.09
CA ALA A 21 10.34 1.27 -8.28
C ALA A 21 9.10 1.42 -7.40
N TYR A 22 9.24 1.92 -6.17
CA TYR A 22 8.12 2.21 -5.29
C TYR A 22 7.13 3.23 -5.88
N PHE A 23 7.63 4.26 -6.54
CA PHE A 23 6.79 5.25 -7.21
C PHE A 23 6.16 4.72 -8.50
N LEU A 24 6.82 3.79 -9.19
CA LEU A 24 6.38 3.18 -10.44
C LEU A 24 5.66 1.83 -10.27
N ARG A 25 5.39 1.40 -9.03
CA ARG A 25 4.93 0.04 -8.78
C ARG A 25 3.55 -0.30 -9.35
N TYR A 26 2.77 0.67 -9.82
CA TYR A 26 1.45 0.41 -10.40
C TYR A 26 1.33 0.96 -11.82
N PRO A 27 0.75 0.20 -12.76
CA PRO A 27 0.19 -1.16 -12.57
C PRO A 27 1.27 -2.26 -12.51
N ASN A 28 0.90 -3.41 -11.93
CA ASN A 28 1.68 -4.66 -11.97
C ASN A 28 0.76 -5.90 -11.83
N PRO A 29 1.21 -7.11 -12.21
CA PRO A 29 0.41 -8.36 -12.16
C PRO A 29 -0.16 -8.74 -10.79
N TYR A 30 0.50 -8.34 -9.70
CA TYR A 30 0.12 -8.67 -8.32
C TYR A 30 -0.79 -7.60 -7.69
N ALA A 31 -1.05 -6.49 -8.40
CA ALA A 31 -1.83 -5.35 -7.92
C ALA A 31 -2.99 -4.95 -8.83
N THR A 32 -3.62 -5.91 -9.50
CA THR A 32 -4.77 -5.72 -10.43
C THR A 32 -5.98 -5.00 -9.82
N HIS A 33 -6.07 -4.95 -8.50
CA HIS A 33 -7.13 -4.26 -7.78
C HIS A 33 -6.94 -2.74 -7.69
N VAL A 34 -5.75 -2.21 -8.01
CA VAL A 34 -5.49 -0.77 -8.05
C VAL A 34 -5.94 -0.23 -9.40
N LEU A 35 -6.92 0.68 -9.39
CA LEU A 35 -7.56 1.23 -10.59
C LEU A 35 -6.86 2.52 -11.06
N SER A 36 -6.55 3.41 -10.13
CA SER A 36 -5.83 4.65 -10.41
C SER A 36 -4.87 5.01 -9.28
N THR A 37 -3.91 5.87 -9.61
CA THR A 37 -2.92 6.42 -8.67
C THR A 37 -2.60 7.83 -9.10
N ASP A 38 -2.88 8.79 -8.23
CA ASP A 38 -2.78 10.21 -8.52
C ASP A 38 -1.86 10.88 -7.49
N THR A 39 -0.98 11.77 -7.94
CA THR A 39 -0.17 12.59 -7.02
C THR A 39 -0.94 13.86 -6.68
N ILE A 40 -1.34 14.00 -5.41
CA ILE A 40 -2.15 15.12 -4.93
C ILE A 40 -1.27 16.31 -4.55
N ALA A 41 -0.14 16.04 -3.90
CA ALA A 41 0.81 17.05 -3.51
C ALA A 41 2.23 16.48 -3.54
N ARG A 42 3.19 17.33 -3.88
CA ARG A 42 4.61 17.02 -3.79
C ARG A 42 5.38 18.27 -3.44
N SER A 43 6.23 18.18 -2.43
CA SER A 43 7.05 19.29 -1.96
C SER A 43 8.45 18.81 -1.64
N TYR A 44 9.45 19.60 -2.00
CA TYR A 44 10.85 19.38 -1.65
C TYR A 44 11.29 20.44 -0.66
N ASP A 45 11.89 20.03 0.45
CA ASP A 45 12.51 20.92 1.42
C ASP A 45 14.02 20.99 1.14
N PRO A 46 14.57 22.12 0.68
CA PRO A 46 15.99 22.25 0.40
C PRO A 46 16.89 22.19 1.64
N ALA A 47 16.38 22.55 2.82
CA ALA A 47 17.16 22.57 4.05
C ALA A 47 17.41 21.15 4.58
N THR A 48 16.35 20.33 4.61
CA THR A 48 16.46 18.92 5.03
C THR A 48 16.78 17.97 3.86
N GLN A 49 16.70 18.44 2.61
CA GLN A 49 16.80 17.65 1.38
C GLN A 49 15.77 16.51 1.28
N ARG A 50 14.58 16.72 1.82
CA ARG A 50 13.51 15.71 1.86
C ARG A 50 12.44 15.97 0.82
N LEU A 51 12.08 14.91 0.09
CA LEU A 51 10.94 14.91 -0.83
C LEU A 51 9.73 14.30 -0.12
N THR A 52 8.70 15.10 0.09
CA THR A 52 7.39 14.62 0.56
C THR A 52 6.44 14.49 -0.62
N THR A 53 5.82 13.32 -0.78
CA THR A 53 4.78 13.08 -1.79
C THR A 53 3.52 12.54 -1.12
N ILE A 54 2.37 13.08 -1.52
CA ILE A 54 1.05 12.58 -1.12
C ILE A 54 0.37 12.05 -2.37
N ARG A 55 -0.02 10.77 -2.35
CA ARG A 55 -0.73 10.11 -3.42
C ARG A 55 -2.08 9.59 -2.97
N LEU A 56 -3.02 9.54 -3.90
CA LEU A 56 -4.33 8.93 -3.72
C LEU A 56 -4.43 7.71 -4.65
N HIS A 57 -4.74 6.56 -4.08
CA HIS A 57 -4.96 5.33 -4.84
C HIS A 57 -6.43 4.95 -4.76
N LEU A 58 -7.04 4.66 -5.92
CA LEU A 58 -8.36 4.06 -5.99
C LEU A 58 -8.23 2.55 -6.15
N LYS A 59 -8.83 1.79 -5.22
CA LYS A 59 -8.75 0.33 -5.20
C LYS A 59 -10.14 -0.29 -5.28
N ARG A 60 -10.28 -1.35 -6.07
CA ARG A 60 -11.45 -2.23 -6.02
C ARG A 60 -11.46 -3.01 -4.71
N SER A 61 -12.57 -2.94 -3.98
CA SER A 61 -12.78 -3.66 -2.73
C SER A 61 -14.08 -4.45 -2.77
N LYS A 62 -14.12 -5.54 -2.00
CA LYS A 62 -15.35 -6.26 -1.70
C LYS A 62 -15.63 -6.13 -0.22
N LEU A 63 -16.82 -5.64 0.11
CA LEU A 63 -17.27 -5.62 1.50
C LEU A 63 -17.48 -7.06 1.96
N PRO A 64 -17.01 -7.44 3.17
CA PRO A 64 -17.35 -8.74 3.71
C PRO A 64 -18.87 -8.91 3.84
N GLY A 65 -19.40 -10.10 3.57
CA GLY A 65 -20.84 -10.37 3.64
C GLY A 65 -21.47 -10.06 5.02
N ALA A 66 -20.68 -10.18 6.09
CA ALA A 66 -21.10 -9.79 7.44
C ALA A 66 -21.34 -8.27 7.58
N VAL A 67 -20.58 -7.44 6.86
CA VAL A 67 -20.71 -5.98 6.86
C VAL A 67 -21.89 -5.56 5.97
N LEU A 68 -22.07 -6.21 4.82
CA LEU A 68 -23.23 -6.00 3.93
C LEU A 68 -24.57 -6.28 4.62
N ARG A 69 -24.64 -7.29 5.51
CA ARG A 69 -25.86 -7.64 6.26
C ARG A 69 -26.28 -6.61 7.31
N LEU A 70 -25.40 -5.69 7.70
CA LEU A 70 -25.63 -4.73 8.78
C LEU A 70 -25.85 -3.30 8.29
N LEU A 71 -25.50 -3.01 7.03
CA LEU A 71 -25.60 -1.67 6.49
C LEU A 71 -26.97 -1.44 5.83
N PRO A 72 -27.62 -0.29 6.08
CA PRO A 72 -28.79 0.12 5.31
C PRO A 72 -28.44 0.16 3.82
N LYS A 73 -29.30 -0.42 2.97
CA LYS A 73 -29.10 -0.45 1.51
C LYS A 73 -28.92 0.96 0.90
N SER A 74 -29.37 2.01 1.58
CA SER A 74 -29.21 3.42 1.17
C SER A 74 -27.79 3.97 1.34
N LEU A 75 -26.94 3.35 2.18
CA LEU A 75 -25.52 3.70 2.34
C LEU A 75 -24.60 2.80 1.49
N LEU A 76 -25.16 1.78 0.84
CA LEU A 76 -24.46 0.99 -0.15
C LEU A 76 -24.46 1.74 -1.48
N GLY A 77 -23.45 2.58 -1.70
CA GLY A 77 -22.95 2.86 -3.06
C GLY A 77 -22.32 1.62 -3.73
N ALA A 78 -22.71 0.42 -3.29
CA ALA A 78 -22.23 -0.86 -3.76
C ALA A 78 -23.15 -1.34 -4.89
N SER A 79 -22.57 -1.82 -5.98
CA SER A 79 -23.31 -2.53 -7.01
C SER A 79 -24.12 -3.67 -6.38
N ALA A 80 -25.23 -4.09 -7.02
CA ALA A 80 -26.01 -5.27 -6.63
C ALA A 80 -25.13 -6.55 -6.48
N THR A 81 -23.94 -6.55 -7.07
CA THR A 81 -22.91 -7.60 -6.98
C THR A 81 -21.97 -7.51 -5.77
N GLY A 82 -22.06 -6.46 -4.94
CA GLY A 82 -21.21 -6.26 -3.75
C GLY A 82 -19.81 -5.73 -4.04
N ASP A 83 -19.54 -5.32 -5.29
CA ASP A 83 -18.32 -4.61 -5.67
C ASP A 83 -18.39 -3.16 -5.17
N THR A 84 -17.28 -2.73 -4.56
CA THR A 84 -17.08 -1.38 -4.05
C THR A 84 -15.72 -0.88 -4.50
N GLN A 85 -15.50 0.42 -4.35
CA GLN A 85 -14.19 1.01 -4.49
C GLN A 85 -13.82 1.67 -3.17
N THR A 86 -12.52 1.83 -2.92
CA THR A 86 -12.03 2.48 -1.73
C THR A 86 -10.81 3.32 -2.05
N TYR A 87 -10.75 4.50 -1.44
CA TYR A 87 -9.62 5.40 -1.55
C TYR A 87 -8.59 5.12 -0.45
N ILE A 88 -7.32 5.03 -0.85
CA ILE A 88 -6.16 4.91 0.04
C ILE A 88 -5.30 6.16 -0.13
N LEU A 89 -5.04 6.85 0.97
CA LEU A 89 -4.09 7.96 1.01
C LEU A 89 -2.71 7.41 1.37
N GLU A 90 -1.74 7.66 0.50
CA GLU A 90 -0.33 7.35 0.73
C GLU A 90 0.44 8.66 0.96
N LYS A 91 1.25 8.71 2.02
CA LYS A 91 2.25 9.74 2.24
C LYS A 91 3.62 9.07 2.23
N SER A 92 4.56 9.60 1.45
CA SER A 92 5.96 9.19 1.50
C SER A 92 6.87 10.37 1.77
N VAL A 93 7.94 10.11 2.52
CA VAL A 93 9.04 11.03 2.78
C VAL A 93 10.33 10.32 2.40
N VAL A 94 11.07 10.90 1.46
CA VAL A 94 12.36 10.37 0.98
C VAL A 94 13.47 11.32 1.42
N ASP A 95 14.47 10.78 2.09
CA ASP A 95 15.71 11.49 2.45
C ASP A 95 16.86 10.86 1.65
N VAL A 96 17.28 11.56 0.60
CA VAL A 96 18.32 11.05 -0.33
C VAL A 96 19.70 11.05 0.33
N LYS A 97 19.95 12.01 1.22
CA LYS A 97 21.24 12.19 1.89
C LYS A 97 21.47 11.07 2.90
N GLU A 98 20.50 10.82 3.75
CA GLU A 98 20.56 9.77 4.77
C GLU A 98 20.22 8.38 4.19
N GLY A 99 19.60 8.32 3.01
CA GLY A 99 19.35 7.06 2.30
C GLY A 99 18.21 6.25 2.91
N TRP A 100 17.12 6.91 3.30
CA TRP A 100 15.92 6.26 3.80
C TRP A 100 14.64 6.85 3.20
N MET A 101 13.58 6.04 3.19
CA MET A 101 12.24 6.45 2.79
C MET A 101 11.23 5.88 3.79
N ASP A 102 10.35 6.74 4.30
CA ASP A 102 9.25 6.36 5.18
C ASP A 102 7.94 6.57 4.45
N THR A 103 7.05 5.58 4.51
CA THR A 103 5.80 5.57 3.78
C THR A 103 4.66 5.16 4.70
N GLU A 104 3.53 5.84 4.62
CA GLU A 104 2.32 5.54 5.35
C GLU A 104 1.15 5.50 4.37
N SER A 105 0.40 4.40 4.37
CA SER A 105 -0.82 4.21 3.60
C SER A 105 -2.00 3.96 4.53
N ARG A 106 -3.11 4.68 4.32
CA ARG A 106 -4.33 4.52 5.13
C ARG A 106 -5.60 4.59 4.28
N ASN A 107 -6.62 3.83 4.66
CA ASN A 107 -7.93 3.96 4.04
C ASN A 107 -8.63 5.26 4.45
N LEU A 108 -9.24 5.96 3.50
CA LEU A 108 -10.03 7.16 3.76
C LEU A 108 -11.50 6.84 4.06
N GLU A 109 -12.01 5.75 3.50
CA GLU A 109 -13.38 5.30 3.71
C GLU A 109 -13.46 4.19 4.74
N TRP A 110 -14.63 4.00 5.35
CA TRP A 110 -14.90 2.91 6.31
C TRP A 110 -14.08 2.95 7.60
N THR A 111 -13.45 4.09 7.90
CA THR A 111 -12.65 4.29 9.13
C THR A 111 -13.46 4.10 10.41
N GLY A 112 -14.76 4.39 10.41
CA GLY A 112 -15.66 4.09 11.54
C GLY A 112 -15.89 2.60 11.81
N VAL A 113 -15.52 1.73 10.87
CA VAL A 113 -15.59 0.26 11.01
C VAL A 113 -14.19 -0.29 11.29
N LEU A 114 -13.25 -0.01 10.39
CA LEU A 114 -11.88 -0.50 10.45
C LEU A 114 -10.94 0.54 9.84
N SER A 115 -10.03 1.08 10.63
CA SER A 115 -8.88 1.83 10.13
C SER A 115 -7.71 0.88 9.95
N VAL A 116 -7.11 0.92 8.77
CA VAL A 116 -5.94 0.14 8.39
C VAL A 116 -4.84 1.13 8.04
N VAL A 117 -3.75 1.08 8.80
CA VAL A 117 -2.56 1.90 8.57
C VAL A 117 -1.41 0.96 8.28
N GLU A 118 -0.90 1.03 7.05
CA GLU A 118 0.31 0.33 6.63
C GLU A 118 1.46 1.32 6.61
N ARG A 119 2.57 0.98 7.27
CA ARG A 119 3.80 1.77 7.26
C ARG A 119 4.95 0.93 6.76
N GLN A 120 5.70 1.44 5.79
CA GLN A 120 6.90 0.79 5.30
C GLN A 120 8.09 1.74 5.38
N TYR A 121 9.17 1.26 5.99
CA TYR A 121 10.42 1.98 6.16
C TYR A 121 11.52 1.30 5.34
N PHE A 122 12.05 2.03 4.37
CA PHE A 122 13.12 1.60 3.48
C PHE A 122 14.41 2.26 3.94
N LYS A 123 15.48 1.49 4.08
CA LYS A 123 16.79 2.00 4.50
C LYS A 123 17.90 1.35 3.70
N ARG A 124 18.86 2.16 3.25
CA ARG A 124 20.17 1.65 2.82
C ARG A 124 20.86 0.99 4.04
N PRO A 125 21.42 -0.23 3.91
CA PRO A 125 22.19 -0.83 4.99
C PRO A 125 23.38 0.05 5.38
N ASP A 126 23.70 0.06 6.67
CA ASP A 126 24.85 0.79 7.17
C ASP A 126 26.12 0.08 6.66
N VAL A 127 26.87 0.74 5.77
CA VAL A 127 28.15 0.22 5.27
C VAL A 127 29.22 0.44 6.35
N PRO A 128 30.03 -0.58 6.71
CA PRO A 128 31.13 -0.44 7.67
C PRO A 128 32.09 0.70 7.28
N ASP A 129 32.67 1.36 8.29
CA ASP A 129 33.49 2.57 8.10
C ASP A 129 34.70 2.38 7.17
N GLU A 130 35.23 1.17 7.03
CA GLU A 130 36.35 0.87 6.12
C GLU A 130 36.00 1.09 4.64
N ALA A 131 34.75 0.84 4.24
CA ALA A 131 34.27 1.14 2.89
C ALA A 131 33.96 2.64 2.69
N LYS A 132 33.90 3.43 3.77
CA LYS A 132 33.73 4.88 3.70
C LYS A 132 35.04 5.62 3.38
N VAL A 133 36.20 4.95 3.43
CA VAL A 133 37.52 5.55 3.14
C VAL A 133 37.62 6.06 1.68
N PHE A 134 36.85 5.50 0.75
CA PHE A 134 36.77 6.00 -0.63
C PHE A 134 35.74 7.13 -0.84
N LYS A 135 35.11 7.70 0.21
CA LYS A 135 34.07 8.75 0.09
C LYS A 135 34.58 10.18 -0.21
N GLY A 136 35.90 10.38 -0.35
CA GLY A 136 36.53 11.71 -0.47
C GLY A 136 36.78 12.25 -1.88
N ILE A 137 36.12 11.74 -2.92
CA ILE A 137 36.28 12.27 -4.29
C ILE A 137 34.96 12.92 -4.71
N GLU A 138 35.04 14.20 -5.06
CA GLU A 138 33.94 15.01 -5.59
C GLU A 138 33.08 14.22 -6.58
N GLY A 139 31.76 14.29 -6.39
CA GLY A 139 30.80 13.59 -7.26
C GLY A 139 30.01 12.46 -6.59
N ALA A 140 29.67 12.57 -5.30
CA ALA A 140 28.69 11.68 -4.68
C ALA A 140 27.38 11.61 -5.48
N ALA A 141 26.93 12.74 -6.05
CA ALA A 141 25.78 12.79 -6.98
C ALA A 141 26.02 12.04 -8.30
N ARG A 142 27.27 11.95 -8.79
CA ARG A 142 27.66 11.17 -9.99
C ARG A 142 27.85 9.69 -9.69
N ARG A 143 28.35 9.33 -8.50
CA ARG A 143 28.50 7.93 -8.04
C ARG A 143 27.22 7.32 -7.46
N HIS A 144 26.19 8.12 -7.18
CA HIS A 144 24.86 7.57 -6.99
C HIS A 144 24.31 6.87 -8.23
N GLY A 145 25.00 6.91 -9.39
CA GLY A 145 25.04 5.85 -10.41
C GLY A 145 23.68 5.33 -10.89
N PHE A 146 22.64 6.12 -10.67
CA PHE A 146 21.29 5.62 -10.70
C PHE A 146 20.74 5.61 -12.12
N LEU A 147 21.20 6.60 -12.90
CA LEU A 147 20.75 6.89 -14.24
C LEU A 147 21.99 7.15 -15.10
N SER A 148 22.50 6.12 -15.78
CA SER A 148 23.46 6.35 -16.86
C SER A 148 22.67 6.85 -18.08
N PHE A 149 22.68 8.17 -18.29
CA PHE A 149 22.14 8.76 -19.50
C PHE A 149 23.15 8.53 -20.62
N ASN A 150 22.90 7.55 -21.49
CA ASN A 150 23.69 7.40 -22.70
C ASN A 150 23.69 8.73 -23.46
N LYS A 151 24.85 9.16 -23.98
CA LYS A 151 25.01 10.40 -24.77
C LYS A 151 24.05 10.46 -25.98
N ASP A 152 23.53 9.33 -26.41
CA ASP A 152 22.60 9.17 -27.54
C ASP A 152 21.10 9.23 -27.14
N GLY A 153 20.77 9.56 -25.88
CA GLY A 153 19.38 9.72 -25.41
C GLY A 153 18.56 8.42 -25.31
N LYS A 154 19.14 7.26 -25.63
CA LYS A 154 18.49 5.95 -25.54
C LYS A 154 18.57 5.36 -24.13
N GLY A 155 17.65 5.83 -23.29
CA GLY A 155 17.23 5.12 -22.09
C GLY A 155 18.15 5.28 -20.87
N VAL A 156 17.55 5.04 -19.72
CA VAL A 156 18.19 5.19 -18.42
C VAL A 156 18.31 3.82 -17.78
N LYS A 157 19.51 3.26 -17.73
CA LYS A 157 19.78 1.94 -17.13
C LYS A 157 20.26 2.07 -15.69
N VAL A 158 19.80 1.16 -14.84
CA VAL A 158 20.27 0.98 -13.46
C VAL A 158 21.41 -0.03 -13.48
N GLU A 159 22.59 0.35 -12.98
CA GLU A 159 23.72 -0.55 -12.82
C GLU A 159 23.58 -1.38 -11.53
N ASP A 160 23.85 -2.68 -11.63
CA ASP A 160 23.85 -3.59 -10.48
C ASP A 160 25.18 -3.46 -9.72
N ASN A 161 25.20 -2.59 -8.73
CA ASN A 161 26.39 -2.31 -7.91
C ASN A 161 26.51 -3.26 -6.71
N GLY A 162 25.69 -4.31 -6.61
CA GLY A 162 25.64 -5.19 -5.43
C GLY A 162 25.07 -4.52 -4.17
N GLU A 163 24.55 -3.30 -4.29
CA GLU A 163 23.86 -2.62 -3.19
C GLU A 163 22.55 -3.32 -2.85
N THR A 164 22.18 -3.27 -1.57
CA THR A 164 20.91 -3.79 -1.08
C THR A 164 20.11 -2.70 -0.38
N THR A 165 18.81 -2.91 -0.24
CA THR A 165 17.91 -2.01 0.50
C THR A 165 17.04 -2.84 1.42
N GLN A 166 17.07 -2.53 2.72
CA GLN A 166 16.23 -3.18 3.70
C GLN A 166 14.88 -2.48 3.80
N VAL A 167 13.82 -3.26 3.97
CA VAL A 167 12.44 -2.78 4.06
C VAL A 167 11.76 -3.43 5.24
N ILE A 168 11.23 -2.61 6.13
CA ILE A 168 10.43 -3.04 7.27
C ILE A 168 9.00 -2.58 6.99
N SER A 169 8.09 -3.52 6.84
CA SER A 169 6.67 -3.25 6.59
C SER A 169 5.86 -3.63 7.82
N SER A 170 4.95 -2.77 8.24
CA SER A 170 4.06 -2.98 9.36
C SER A 170 2.64 -2.59 9.02
N VAL A 171 1.67 -3.35 9.52
CA VAL A 171 0.24 -3.08 9.31
C VAL A 171 -0.44 -3.06 10.67
N THR A 172 -1.10 -1.94 10.95
CA THR A 172 -1.86 -1.72 12.17
C THR A 172 -3.34 -1.63 11.82
N LEU A 173 -4.15 -2.47 12.46
CA LEU A 173 -5.60 -2.51 12.26
C LEU A 173 -6.30 -2.05 13.53
N HIS A 174 -7.08 -0.98 13.42
CA HIS A 174 -7.89 -0.43 14.49
C HIS A 174 -9.37 -0.67 14.18
N SER A 175 -10.01 -1.54 14.97
CA SER A 175 -11.45 -1.77 14.88
C SER A 175 -12.20 -0.80 15.79
N HIS A 176 -13.11 -0.01 15.21
CA HIS A 176 -13.86 1.04 15.91
C HIS A 176 -15.31 0.64 16.25
N ILE A 177 -15.73 -0.57 15.86
CA ILE A 177 -17.10 -1.06 16.09
C ILE A 177 -17.40 -1.08 17.58
N GLY A 178 -16.56 -1.71 18.41
CA GLY A 178 -16.80 -1.75 19.86
C GLY A 178 -16.94 -0.36 20.50
N GLU A 179 -16.15 0.62 20.02
CA GLU A 179 -16.15 2.00 20.53
C GLU A 179 -17.39 2.79 20.09
N ALA A 180 -17.80 2.66 18.83
CA ALA A 180 -19.00 3.32 18.30
C ALA A 180 -20.28 2.83 18.99
N TRP A 181 -20.38 1.52 19.25
CA TRP A 181 -21.52 0.94 19.97
C TRP A 181 -21.50 1.29 21.47
N LYS A 182 -20.30 1.39 22.07
CA LYS A 182 -20.14 1.86 23.46
C LYS A 182 -20.59 3.32 23.59
N ARG A 183 -20.12 4.21 22.72
CA ARG A 183 -20.58 5.62 22.67
C ARG A 183 -22.08 5.76 22.46
N LYS A 184 -22.67 4.96 21.56
CA LYS A 184 -24.12 4.97 21.32
C LYS A 184 -24.91 4.51 22.55
N ARG A 185 -24.40 3.52 23.28
CA ARG A 185 -25.02 3.03 24.54
C ARG A 185 -24.86 4.06 25.66
N GLU A 186 -23.71 4.68 25.79
CA GLU A 186 -23.46 5.75 26.77
C GLU A 186 -24.37 6.95 26.49
N ALA A 187 -24.45 7.42 25.24
CA ALA A 187 -25.37 8.49 24.84
C ALA A 187 -26.85 8.13 25.05
N ALA A 188 -27.25 6.88 24.82
CA ALA A 188 -28.61 6.41 25.09
C ALA A 188 -28.90 6.34 26.61
N ASN A 189 -27.91 5.94 27.41
CA ASN A 189 -28.02 5.94 28.86
C ASN A 189 -28.06 7.36 29.44
N GLU A 190 -27.28 8.29 28.90
CA GLU A 190 -27.27 9.71 29.30
C GLU A 190 -28.60 10.41 28.92
N ALA A 191 -29.15 10.11 27.73
CA ALA A 191 -30.48 10.55 27.32
C ALA A 191 -31.60 9.95 28.18
N ALA A 192 -31.44 8.70 28.63
CA ALA A 192 -32.36 8.07 29.56
C ALA A 192 -32.25 8.65 30.99
N SER A 193 -31.07 9.11 31.42
CA SER A 193 -30.89 9.74 32.74
C SER A 193 -31.37 11.19 32.82
N THR A 194 -31.62 11.83 31.68
CA THR A 194 -32.14 13.22 31.60
C THR A 194 -33.66 13.28 31.44
N THR A 195 -34.32 12.13 31.26
CA THR A 195 -35.78 12.02 31.17
C THR A 195 -36.26 11.27 32.42
N SER A 196 -36.82 11.99 33.39
CA SER A 196 -37.38 11.41 34.61
C SER A 196 -38.58 10.51 34.32
N ASP A 197 -38.58 9.33 34.95
CA ASP A 197 -39.69 8.41 35.20
C ASP A 197 -40.52 7.95 33.98
N ASP A 198 -40.14 6.81 33.38
CA ASP A 198 -40.97 5.59 33.35
C ASP A 198 -40.29 4.45 32.57
N GLU A 199 -40.31 3.26 33.19
CA GLU A 199 -39.81 1.94 32.75
C GLU A 199 -38.31 1.79 32.38
N PRO A 200 -37.57 0.85 33.02
CA PRO A 200 -36.22 0.52 32.57
C PRO A 200 -36.32 -0.15 31.19
N PRO A 201 -35.75 0.44 30.11
CA PRO A 201 -35.75 -0.22 28.82
C PRO A 201 -34.95 -1.53 28.98
N LYS A 202 -35.62 -2.67 28.80
CA LYS A 202 -35.01 -3.99 28.71
C LYS A 202 -34.15 -4.06 27.45
N MET A 203 -33.02 -3.34 27.42
CA MET A 203 -32.02 -3.48 26.38
C MET A 203 -31.31 -4.81 26.57
N GLY A 204 -31.81 -5.81 25.84
CA GLY A 204 -31.47 -7.21 25.96
C GLY A 204 -29.98 -7.50 25.96
N PHE A 205 -29.57 -8.23 26.99
CA PHE A 205 -28.31 -8.94 27.16
C PHE A 205 -27.87 -9.74 25.92
N LEU A 206 -28.79 -10.08 25.02
CA LEU A 206 -28.54 -10.82 23.78
C LEU A 206 -27.87 -10.01 22.66
N ARG A 207 -27.92 -8.66 22.68
CA ARG A 207 -27.27 -7.83 21.64
C ARG A 207 -25.77 -7.62 21.87
N SER A 208 -25.28 -7.68 23.11
CA SER A 208 -23.87 -7.47 23.44
C SER A 208 -22.97 -8.64 23.01
N TRP A 209 -23.50 -9.86 22.95
CA TRP A 209 -22.75 -11.04 22.54
C TRP A 209 -22.46 -11.07 21.02
N GLY A 210 -23.38 -10.54 20.22
CA GLY A 210 -23.21 -10.46 18.75
C GLY A 210 -22.16 -9.47 18.29
N THR A 211 -21.99 -8.34 19.00
CA THR A 211 -21.03 -7.29 18.59
C THR A 211 -19.58 -7.68 18.86
N ALA A 212 -19.29 -8.38 19.97
CA ALA A 212 -17.95 -8.88 20.28
C ALA A 212 -17.50 -9.96 19.27
N ALA A 213 -18.39 -10.89 18.90
CA ALA A 213 -18.12 -11.89 17.87
C ALA A 213 -17.90 -11.24 16.49
N LEU A 214 -18.70 -10.24 16.15
CA LEU A 214 -18.57 -9.48 14.90
C LEU A 214 -17.24 -8.70 14.82
N GLN A 215 -16.86 -8.01 15.91
CA GLN A 215 -15.61 -7.29 15.99
C GLN A 215 -14.42 -8.23 15.74
N ARG A 216 -14.41 -9.40 16.40
CA ARG A 216 -13.38 -10.44 16.20
C ARG A 216 -13.32 -10.93 14.77
N ASN A 217 -14.47 -11.10 14.11
CA ASN A 217 -14.52 -11.51 12.70
C ASN A 217 -13.95 -10.46 11.76
N ILE A 218 -14.26 -9.18 11.96
CA ILE A 218 -13.75 -8.08 11.14
C ILE A 218 -12.24 -7.91 11.33
N GLU A 219 -11.76 -7.99 12.57
CA GLU A 219 -10.33 -8.01 12.87
C GLU A 219 -9.62 -9.20 12.23
N LYS A 220 -10.22 -10.40 12.27
CA LYS A 220 -9.68 -11.60 11.63
C LYS A 220 -9.59 -11.43 10.12
N ILE A 221 -10.63 -10.92 9.48
CA ILE A 221 -10.65 -10.64 8.03
C ILE A 221 -9.58 -9.60 7.67
N GLY A 222 -9.49 -8.52 8.44
CA GLY A 222 -8.47 -7.49 8.26
C GLY A 222 -7.06 -8.07 8.35
N LEU A 223 -6.78 -8.86 9.39
CA LEU A 223 -5.48 -9.49 9.58
C LEU A 223 -5.14 -10.49 8.46
N THR A 224 -6.09 -11.33 8.05
CA THR A 224 -5.88 -12.26 6.92
C THR A 224 -5.63 -11.50 5.61
N ARG A 225 -6.29 -10.36 5.39
CA ARG A 225 -6.03 -9.50 4.22
C ARG A 225 -4.63 -8.89 4.27
N ALA A 226 -4.19 -8.41 5.44
CA ALA A 226 -2.85 -7.87 5.63
C ALA A 226 -1.77 -8.95 5.38
N GLN A 227 -1.96 -10.16 5.91
CA GLN A 227 -1.05 -11.29 5.69
C GLN A 227 -0.94 -11.70 4.22
N ARG A 228 -2.03 -11.57 3.45
CA ARG A 228 -2.04 -11.87 2.01
C ARG A 228 -1.52 -10.72 1.15
N SER A 229 -1.65 -9.46 1.59
CA SER A 229 -1.25 -8.30 0.78
C SER A 229 0.26 -8.13 0.72
N GLN A 230 0.98 -8.45 1.81
CA GLN A 230 2.43 -8.23 1.90
C GLN A 230 3.22 -9.06 0.87
N PRO A 231 2.97 -10.38 0.70
CA PRO A 231 3.62 -11.15 -0.37
C PRO A 231 3.35 -10.60 -1.77
N ASN A 232 2.11 -10.16 -2.05
CA ASN A 232 1.77 -9.59 -3.36
C ASN A 232 2.46 -8.24 -3.60
N ALA A 233 2.59 -7.41 -2.57
CA ALA A 233 3.31 -6.14 -2.65
C ALA A 233 4.80 -6.38 -2.98
N ARG A 234 5.40 -7.39 -2.34
CA ARG A 234 6.76 -7.85 -2.64
C ARG A 234 6.93 -8.30 -4.08
N GLU A 235 6.11 -9.26 -4.53
CA GLU A 235 6.25 -9.80 -5.89
C GLU A 235 5.99 -8.72 -6.95
N GLY A 236 5.02 -7.83 -6.72
CA GLY A 236 4.80 -6.67 -7.58
C GLY A 236 6.01 -5.72 -7.65
N MET A 237 6.71 -5.51 -6.53
CA MET A 237 7.94 -4.72 -6.50
C MET A 237 9.07 -5.39 -7.29
N LYS A 238 9.25 -6.70 -7.14
CA LYS A 238 10.27 -7.47 -7.87
C LYS A 238 10.08 -7.36 -9.39
N VAL A 239 8.84 -7.49 -9.88
CA VAL A 239 8.54 -7.32 -11.31
C VAL A 239 9.00 -5.94 -11.81
N VAL A 240 8.76 -4.89 -11.04
CA VAL A 240 9.14 -3.52 -11.44
C VAL A 240 10.67 -3.35 -11.42
N LEU A 241 11.33 -3.91 -10.41
CA LEU A 241 12.78 -3.89 -10.29
C LEU A 241 13.49 -4.70 -11.39
N GLU A 242 12.93 -5.85 -11.78
CA GLU A 242 13.41 -6.67 -12.89
C GLU A 242 13.27 -5.94 -14.24
N ARG A 243 12.10 -5.33 -14.50
CA ARG A 243 11.91 -4.48 -15.69
C ARG A 243 12.92 -3.33 -15.73
N MET A 244 13.24 -2.77 -14.57
CA MET A 244 14.25 -1.71 -14.44
C MET A 244 15.67 -2.22 -14.69
N ARG A 245 15.98 -3.45 -14.28
CA ARG A 245 17.27 -4.12 -14.54
C ARG A 245 17.46 -4.43 -16.03
N GLU A 246 16.44 -4.95 -16.69
CA GLU A 246 16.50 -5.37 -18.10
C GLU A 246 16.44 -4.18 -19.07
N GLY A 247 15.45 -3.30 -18.87
CA GLY A 247 15.10 -2.25 -19.83
C GLY A 247 15.18 -0.83 -19.28
N GLY A 248 15.63 -0.65 -18.05
CA GLY A 248 15.68 0.67 -17.41
C GLY A 248 14.28 1.27 -17.21
N LEU A 249 14.21 2.60 -17.16
CA LEU A 249 12.93 3.31 -17.03
C LEU A 249 11.96 2.99 -18.17
N VAL A 250 12.46 2.86 -19.40
CA VAL A 250 11.62 2.57 -20.58
C VAL A 250 11.00 1.17 -20.46
N GLY A 251 11.77 0.17 -20.03
CA GLY A 251 11.26 -1.18 -19.79
C GLY A 251 10.17 -1.22 -18.72
N VAL A 252 10.32 -0.42 -17.65
CA VAL A 252 9.28 -0.28 -16.63
C VAL A 252 7.99 0.32 -17.21
N LEU A 253 8.09 1.44 -17.93
CA LEU A 253 6.93 2.14 -18.50
C LEU A 253 6.21 1.30 -19.57
N GLU A 254 6.96 0.59 -20.40
CA GLU A 254 6.39 -0.31 -21.41
C GLU A 254 5.71 -1.52 -20.76
N GLY A 255 6.32 -2.13 -19.73
CA GLY A 255 5.68 -3.19 -18.96
C GLY A 255 4.41 -2.72 -18.25
N MET A 256 4.41 -1.50 -17.71
CA MET A 256 3.21 -0.89 -17.12
C MET A 256 2.10 -0.68 -18.16
N ARG A 257 2.44 -0.26 -19.39
CA ARG A 257 1.49 -0.11 -20.49
C ARG A 257 0.83 -1.45 -20.83
N GLN A 258 1.64 -2.51 -20.96
CA GLN A 258 1.16 -3.87 -21.26
C GLN A 258 0.24 -4.40 -20.15
N ASP A 259 0.62 -4.23 -18.89
CA ASP A 259 -0.20 -4.64 -17.75
C ASP A 259 -1.56 -3.92 -17.77
N ARG A 260 -1.57 -2.62 -18.08
CA ARG A 260 -2.79 -1.82 -18.19
C ARG A 260 -3.70 -2.35 -19.29
N GLU A 261 -3.16 -2.62 -20.47
CA GLU A 261 -3.92 -3.15 -21.62
C GLU A 261 -4.50 -4.52 -21.32
N ALA A 262 -3.74 -5.40 -20.67
CA ALA A 262 -4.22 -6.72 -20.30
C ALA A 262 -5.28 -6.67 -19.18
N ILE A 263 -5.17 -5.76 -18.20
CA ILE A 263 -6.23 -5.50 -17.20
C ILE A 263 -7.52 -5.03 -17.89
N LEU A 264 -7.42 -4.10 -18.84
CA LEU A 264 -8.57 -3.58 -19.58
C LEU A 264 -9.20 -4.65 -20.47
N ALA A 265 -8.40 -5.53 -21.06
CA ALA A 265 -8.85 -6.67 -21.86
C ALA A 265 -9.42 -7.84 -21.02
N GLY A 266 -9.42 -7.73 -19.69
CA GLY A 266 -9.86 -8.81 -18.79
C GLY A 266 -8.95 -10.05 -18.81
N ARG A 267 -7.72 -9.92 -19.32
CA ARG A 267 -6.74 -11.01 -19.38
C ARG A 267 -6.05 -11.18 -18.03
N SER A 268 -5.78 -12.43 -17.65
CA SER A 268 -5.01 -12.73 -16.44
C SER A 268 -3.54 -12.37 -16.65
N LEU A 269 -3.02 -11.45 -15.83
CA LEU A 269 -1.60 -11.03 -15.87
C LEU A 269 -0.63 -12.09 -15.31
N LEU A 270 -1.13 -13.11 -14.63
CA LEU A 270 -0.32 -14.18 -14.03
C LEU A 270 -0.35 -15.48 -14.84
N ALA A 271 -1.07 -15.50 -15.97
CA ALA A 271 -0.98 -16.61 -16.92
C ALA A 271 0.33 -16.48 -17.72
N PRO A 272 1.07 -17.58 -17.98
CA PRO A 272 2.20 -17.52 -18.90
C PRO A 272 1.74 -16.92 -20.23
N LEU A 273 2.55 -16.02 -20.80
CA LEU A 273 2.37 -15.59 -22.18
C LEU A 273 2.26 -16.85 -23.04
N ALA A 274 1.08 -17.10 -23.64
CA ALA A 274 0.97 -18.11 -24.67
C ALA A 274 2.04 -17.77 -25.72
N LYS A 275 2.89 -18.76 -26.05
CA LYS A 275 3.86 -18.58 -27.14
C LYS A 275 3.11 -18.04 -28.36
N PRO A 276 3.65 -17.04 -29.07
CA PRO A 276 3.08 -16.66 -30.35
C PRO A 276 2.98 -17.91 -31.23
N PRO A 277 1.94 -18.04 -32.07
CA PRO A 277 1.92 -19.11 -33.06
C PRO A 277 3.24 -19.03 -33.84
N SER A 278 3.96 -20.15 -33.91
CA SER A 278 5.08 -20.27 -34.83
C SER A 278 4.52 -20.09 -36.24
N ASP A 279 5.14 -19.24 -37.05
CA ASP A 279 4.79 -19.03 -38.46
C ASP A 279 5.09 -20.26 -39.36
N ASP A 280 5.07 -21.46 -38.78
CA ASP A 280 5.25 -22.75 -39.45
C ASP A 280 4.00 -23.62 -39.20
N GLU A 281 2.86 -23.23 -39.77
CA GLU A 281 1.75 -24.13 -40.18
C GLU A 281 1.08 -23.61 -41.46
#